data_AF-A0A2A3XNY1-F1
#
_entry.id   AF-A0A2A3XNY1-F1
#
_cell.length_a   1.000
_cell.length_b   1.000
_cell.length_c   1.000
_cell.angle_alpha   90.00
_cell.angle_beta   90.00
_cell.angle_gamma   90.00
#
_symmetry.space_group_name_H-M   'P 1'
#
loop_
_entity.id
_entity.type
_entity.pdbx_description
1 polymer ?
#
loop_
_entity_poly.entity_id
_entity_poly.type
_entity_poly.pdbx_seq_one_letter_code
_entity_poly.pdbx_strand_id
1 'polypeptide(L)'
;MLAIEAGQLQPTRLVLLEPALFDIVRGVPAVEEHIAVMTRARQKAADGDLFGYWALVKPFMFGGRALVEDWQQDEPHARRFSTQPAPWGHNITPDLMATLPTLVLTGGWNEQYEAIAAVLIRHGAAHRILPGSGHRAQDAPEFEALIAAFEQDTPARGRIRGR
;
A
#
# COMPACT_ATOMS: atom_id res chain seq x y z
N MET A 1 -15.22 -9.33 -0.13
CA MET A 1 -15.98 -8.07 -0.10
C MET A 1 -17.49 -8.29 -0.01
N LEU A 2 -18.08 -9.19 -0.82
CA LEU A 2 -19.53 -9.48 -0.82
C LEU A 2 -20.16 -9.70 0.58
N ALA A 3 -19.50 -10.42 1.49
CA ALA A 3 -20.02 -10.63 2.84
C ALA A 3 -19.99 -9.36 3.73
N ILE A 4 -19.03 -8.45 3.52
CA ILE A 4 -18.98 -7.16 4.23
C ILE A 4 -20.05 -6.22 3.65
N GLU A 5 -20.15 -6.13 2.33
CA GLU A 5 -21.17 -5.32 1.64
C GLU A 5 -22.59 -5.79 1.96
N ALA A 6 -22.80 -7.10 2.07
CA ALA A 6 -24.07 -7.70 2.50
C ALA A 6 -24.32 -7.61 4.02
N GLY A 7 -23.40 -7.01 4.79
CA GLY A 7 -23.51 -6.87 6.25
C GLY A 7 -23.39 -8.19 7.03
N GLN A 8 -22.97 -9.27 6.38
CA GLN A 8 -22.78 -10.60 7.00
C GLN A 8 -21.46 -10.69 7.79
N LEU A 9 -20.52 -9.79 7.52
CA LEU A 9 -19.29 -9.59 8.29
C LEU A 9 -19.14 -8.13 8.64
N GLN A 10 -18.90 -7.85 9.92
CA GLN A 10 -18.54 -6.51 10.39
C GLN A 10 -17.09 -6.54 10.89
N PRO A 11 -16.13 -5.99 10.12
CA PRO A 11 -14.75 -5.85 10.59
C PRO A 11 -14.74 -5.04 11.88
N THR A 12 -14.04 -5.53 12.90
CA THR A 12 -13.91 -4.82 14.18
C THR A 12 -12.56 -4.11 14.30
N ARG A 13 -11.59 -4.47 13.46
CA ARG A 13 -10.22 -3.97 13.42
C ARG A 13 -9.67 -4.05 12.01
N LEU A 14 -8.67 -3.23 11.72
CA LEU A 14 -7.96 -3.20 10.45
C LEU A 14 -6.46 -3.38 10.68
N VAL A 15 -5.83 -4.31 9.97
CA VAL A 15 -4.37 -4.45 9.94
C VAL A 15 -3.90 -4.17 8.51
N LEU A 16 -3.02 -3.19 8.35
CA LEU A 16 -2.50 -2.73 7.07
C LEU A 16 -1.00 -3.02 7.00
N LEU A 17 -0.58 -3.73 5.94
CA LEU A 17 0.81 -4.03 5.68
C LEU A 17 1.26 -3.20 4.49
N GLU A 18 2.24 -2.32 4.70
CA GLU A 18 2.76 -1.41 3.67
C GLU A 18 1.67 -0.87 2.73
N PRO A 19 0.64 -0.21 3.28
CA PRO A 19 -0.55 0.12 2.52
C PRO A 19 -0.21 1.12 1.41
N ALA A 20 -0.55 0.79 0.16
CA ALA A 20 -0.37 1.65 -1.01
C ALA A 20 -1.47 2.74 -1.10
N LEU A 21 -1.73 3.47 0.00
CA LEU A 21 -2.76 4.52 0.07
C LEU A 21 -2.22 5.88 -0.37
N PHE A 22 -1.75 6.00 -1.61
CA PHE A 22 -1.05 7.23 -2.05
C PHE A 22 -1.94 8.49 -2.07
N ASP A 23 -3.26 8.32 -2.16
CA ASP A 23 -4.22 9.44 -2.14
C ASP A 23 -4.17 10.23 -0.83
N ILE A 24 -3.81 9.60 0.31
CA ILE A 24 -3.78 10.27 1.61
C ILE A 24 -2.48 11.05 1.89
N VAL A 25 -1.49 10.92 1.01
CA VAL A 25 -0.14 11.52 1.13
C VAL A 25 0.26 12.32 -0.11
N ARG A 26 -0.71 12.80 -0.90
CA ARG A 26 -0.42 13.72 -2.01
C ARG A 26 0.36 14.94 -1.52
N GLY A 27 1.30 15.41 -2.34
CA GLY A 27 2.24 16.49 -2.03
C GLY A 27 3.55 16.05 -1.38
N VAL A 28 3.67 14.79 -0.93
CA VAL A 28 4.96 14.24 -0.47
C VAL A 28 5.87 13.99 -1.68
N PRO A 29 7.10 14.53 -1.75
CA PRO A 29 7.94 14.44 -2.95
C PRO A 29 8.17 13.01 -3.47
N ALA A 30 8.51 12.08 -2.58
CA ALA A 30 8.73 10.67 -2.96
C ALA A 30 7.46 10.00 -3.50
N VAL A 31 6.27 10.41 -3.04
CA VAL A 31 4.99 9.89 -3.54
C VAL A 31 4.69 10.46 -4.93
N GLU A 32 4.86 11.77 -5.11
CA GLU A 32 4.62 12.43 -6.39
C GLU A 32 5.56 11.92 -7.48
N GLU A 33 6.84 11.68 -7.14
CA GLU A 33 7.81 11.06 -8.05
C GLU A 33 7.35 9.67 -8.51
N HIS A 34 6.93 8.82 -7.59
CA HIS A 34 6.42 7.49 -7.92
C HIS A 34 5.18 7.54 -8.80
N ILE A 35 4.21 8.39 -8.46
CA ILE A 35 3.00 8.57 -9.27
C ILE A 35 3.40 9.04 -10.67
N ALA A 36 4.33 9.99 -10.80
CA ALA A 36 4.77 10.50 -12.10
C ALA A 36 5.45 9.41 -12.95
N VAL A 37 6.39 8.65 -12.38
CA VAL A 37 7.08 7.55 -13.07
C VAL A 37 6.08 6.49 -13.53
N MET A 38 5.20 6.05 -12.63
CA MET A 38 4.23 4.99 -12.91
C MET A 38 3.10 5.44 -13.85
N THR A 39 2.77 6.74 -13.87
CA THR A 39 1.84 7.33 -14.85
C THR A 39 2.48 7.36 -16.24
N ARG A 40 3.73 7.81 -16.34
CA ARG A 40 4.49 7.78 -17.60
C ARG A 40 4.63 6.36 -18.14
N ALA A 41 4.92 5.38 -17.28
CA ALA A 41 4.97 3.99 -17.69
C ALA A 41 3.64 3.55 -18.29
N ARG A 42 2.52 3.77 -17.59
CA ARG A 42 1.19 3.39 -18.09
C ARG A 42 0.84 4.03 -19.43
N GLN A 43 1.24 5.29 -19.65
CA GLN A 43 1.05 5.92 -20.96
C GLN A 43 1.76 5.13 -22.07
N LYS A 44 2.99 4.66 -21.84
CA LYS A 44 3.69 3.81 -22.82
C LYS A 44 2.92 2.54 -23.14
N ALA A 45 2.40 1.84 -22.13
CA ALA A 45 1.57 0.66 -22.35
C ALA A 45 0.29 0.99 -23.15
N ALA A 46 -0.35 2.13 -22.86
CA ALA A 46 -1.53 2.60 -23.60
C ALA A 46 -1.20 2.94 -25.07
N ASP A 47 0.00 3.44 -25.34
CA ASP A 47 0.52 3.72 -26.68
C ASP A 47 1.00 2.45 -27.42
N GLY A 48 0.88 1.27 -26.81
CA GLY A 48 1.29 -0.02 -27.38
C GLY A 48 2.76 -0.40 -27.11
N ASP A 49 3.51 0.42 -26.39
CA ASP A 49 4.92 0.20 -26.02
C ASP A 49 5.03 -0.55 -24.67
N LEU A 50 4.75 -1.85 -24.70
CA LEU A 50 4.79 -2.69 -23.50
C LEU A 50 6.22 -2.90 -22.97
N PHE A 51 7.23 -2.96 -23.85
CA PHE A 51 8.63 -3.04 -23.41
C PHE A 51 9.06 -1.74 -22.72
N GLY A 52 8.73 -0.57 -23.27
CA GLY A 52 9.03 0.70 -22.64
C GLY A 52 8.28 0.92 -21.32
N TYR A 53 7.05 0.41 -21.20
CA TYR A 53 6.38 0.31 -19.89
C TYR A 53 7.26 -0.46 -18.89
N TRP A 54 7.70 -1.66 -19.29
CA TRP A 54 8.49 -2.53 -18.43
C TRP A 54 9.88 -1.96 -18.11
N ALA A 55 10.48 -1.22 -19.04
CA ALA A 55 11.75 -0.54 -18.84
C ALA A 55 11.73 0.54 -17.77
N LEU A 56 10.55 1.12 -17.50
CA LEU A 56 10.35 2.03 -16.36
C LEU A 56 9.97 1.25 -15.09
N VAL A 57 9.09 0.25 -15.21
CA VAL A 57 8.53 -0.45 -14.05
C VAL A 57 9.50 -1.42 -13.38
N LYS A 58 10.22 -2.25 -14.15
CA LYS A 58 11.11 -3.29 -13.60
C LYS A 58 12.15 -2.72 -12.63
N PRO A 59 13.01 -1.75 -13.01
CA PRO A 59 13.98 -1.18 -12.08
C PRO A 59 13.34 -0.49 -10.88
N PHE A 60 12.17 0.11 -11.09
CA PHE A 60 11.52 0.93 -10.08
C PHE A 60 10.77 0.11 -9.03
N MET A 61 10.16 -1.01 -9.41
CA MET A 61 9.29 -1.82 -8.54
C MET A 61 9.87 -3.20 -8.18
N PHE A 62 10.70 -3.78 -9.04
CA PHE A 62 11.17 -5.16 -8.93
C PHE A 62 12.70 -5.27 -8.89
N GLY A 63 13.41 -4.16 -9.09
CA GLY A 63 14.87 -4.12 -9.23
C GLY A 63 15.36 -4.66 -10.58
N GLY A 64 16.65 -4.43 -10.84
CA GLY A 64 17.29 -4.83 -12.10
C GLY A 64 16.84 -4.01 -13.31
N ARG A 65 17.48 -4.22 -14.46
CA ARG A 65 17.13 -3.52 -15.70
C ARG A 65 16.19 -4.39 -16.54
N ALA A 66 15.30 -3.77 -17.31
CA ALA A 66 14.65 -4.45 -18.41
C ALA A 66 15.66 -4.60 -19.55
N LEU A 67 15.84 -5.83 -20.01
CA LEU A 67 16.77 -6.20 -21.07
C LEU A 67 15.97 -6.82 -22.21
N VAL A 68 16.37 -6.55 -23.45
CA VAL A 68 15.69 -7.10 -24.63
C VAL A 68 15.85 -8.62 -24.67
N GLU A 69 16.99 -9.11 -24.20
CA GLU A 69 17.35 -10.52 -24.12
C GLU A 69 16.43 -11.29 -23.16
N ASP A 70 15.94 -10.63 -22.10
CA ASP A 70 15.03 -11.21 -21.11
C ASP A 70 13.55 -11.09 -21.51
N TRP A 71 13.25 -10.38 -22.62
CA TRP A 71 11.89 -9.92 -22.91
C TRP A 71 10.88 -11.06 -23.04
N GLN A 72 11.28 -12.20 -23.62
CA GLN A 72 10.39 -13.37 -23.75
C GLN A 72 9.88 -13.87 -22.38
N GLN A 73 10.69 -13.75 -21.33
CA GLN A 73 10.32 -14.15 -19.96
C GLN A 73 9.57 -13.03 -19.22
N ASP A 74 9.93 -11.78 -19.50
CA ASP A 74 9.39 -10.60 -18.84
C ASP A 74 8.02 -10.17 -19.39
N GLU A 75 7.74 -10.41 -20.67
CA GLU A 75 6.53 -9.93 -21.35
C GLU A 75 5.22 -10.34 -20.63
N PRO A 76 5.01 -11.60 -20.19
CA PRO A 76 3.79 -11.97 -19.49
C PRO A 76 3.60 -11.20 -18.16
N HIS A 77 4.70 -10.92 -17.45
CA HIS A 77 4.69 -10.14 -16.21
C HIS A 77 4.35 -8.68 -16.51
N ALA A 78 4.99 -8.09 -17.53
CA ALA A 78 4.71 -6.73 -17.97
C ALA A 78 3.24 -6.57 -18.38
N ARG A 79 2.71 -7.51 -19.18
CA ARG A 79 1.32 -7.52 -19.64
C ARG A 79 0.33 -7.65 -18.50
N ARG A 80 0.59 -8.54 -17.54
CA ARG A 80 -0.28 -8.69 -16.37
C ARG A 80 -0.26 -7.44 -15.48
N PHE A 81 0.93 -6.88 -15.27
CA PHE A 81 1.07 -5.74 -14.37
C PHE A 81 0.51 -4.45 -14.98
N SER A 82 0.60 -4.27 -16.30
CA SER A 82 0.05 -3.09 -17.00
C SER A 82 -1.46 -2.98 -16.95
N THR A 83 -2.18 -4.08 -16.69
CA THR A 83 -3.64 -4.07 -16.51
C THR A 83 -4.09 -3.86 -15.08
N GLN A 84 -3.17 -3.81 -14.11
CA GLN A 84 -3.54 -3.58 -12.72
C GLN A 84 -3.93 -2.10 -12.52
N PRO A 85 -5.07 -1.84 -11.85
CA PRO A 85 -5.45 -0.48 -11.52
C PRO A 85 -4.37 0.16 -10.66
N ALA A 86 -4.13 1.45 -10.89
CA ALA A 86 -3.24 2.21 -10.03
C ALA A 86 -3.84 2.33 -8.62
N PRO A 87 -3.03 2.23 -7.55
CA PRO A 87 -3.50 2.39 -6.16
C PRO A 87 -3.68 3.88 -5.75
N TRP A 88 -4.03 4.75 -6.69
CA TRP A 88 -4.34 6.17 -6.46
C TRP A 88 -5.45 6.64 -7.41
N GLY A 89 -6.04 7.79 -7.12
CA GLY A 89 -7.17 8.35 -7.87
C GLY A 89 -8.53 7.79 -7.44
N HIS A 90 -8.61 7.19 -6.24
CA HIS A 90 -9.83 6.56 -5.71
C HIS A 90 -10.54 7.43 -4.66
N ASN A 91 -10.07 8.65 -4.43
CA ASN A 91 -10.60 9.58 -3.43
C ASN A 91 -10.65 8.98 -2.01
N ILE A 92 -9.67 8.13 -1.69
CA ILE A 92 -9.53 7.60 -0.33
C ILE A 92 -9.08 8.71 0.60
N THR A 93 -9.81 8.89 1.71
CA THR A 93 -9.47 9.85 2.76
C THR A 93 -9.07 9.12 4.04
N PRO A 94 -8.21 9.71 4.88
CA PRO A 94 -7.84 9.11 6.17
C PRO A 94 -9.03 8.85 7.11
N ASP A 95 -10.08 9.69 7.02
CA ASP A 95 -11.26 9.59 7.88
C ASP A 95 -12.03 8.28 7.70
N LEU A 96 -11.91 7.64 6.53
CA LEU A 96 -12.48 6.31 6.31
C LEU A 96 -11.88 5.28 7.28
N MET A 97 -10.60 5.40 7.59
CA MET A 97 -9.87 4.46 8.46
C MET A 97 -10.06 4.76 9.94
N ALA A 98 -10.42 6.00 10.30
CA ALA A 98 -10.66 6.41 11.69
C ALA A 98 -11.89 5.73 12.34
N THR A 99 -12.69 5.01 11.55
CA THR A 99 -13.88 4.29 12.01
C THR A 99 -13.57 2.97 12.71
N LEU A 100 -12.37 2.43 12.53
CA LEU A 100 -11.92 1.17 13.11
C LEU A 100 -10.56 1.34 13.80
N PRO A 101 -10.31 0.66 14.92
CA PRO A 101 -8.95 0.49 15.42
C PRO A 101 -8.07 -0.06 14.28
N THR A 102 -7.00 0.65 13.97
CA THR A 102 -6.12 0.34 12.84
C THR A 102 -4.68 0.14 13.32
N LEU A 103 -4.05 -0.94 12.86
CA LEU A 103 -2.62 -1.21 13.02
C LEU A 103 -1.95 -1.15 11.65
N VAL A 104 -0.90 -0.34 11.52
CA VAL A 104 -0.05 -0.25 10.33
C VAL A 104 1.28 -0.92 10.62
N LEU A 105 1.70 -1.81 9.72
CA LEU A 105 2.97 -2.52 9.77
C LEU A 105 3.80 -2.15 8.54
N THR A 106 5.02 -1.68 8.75
CA THR A 106 5.96 -1.33 7.66
C THR A 106 7.33 -1.95 7.89
N GLY A 107 8.12 -2.13 6.83
CA GLY A 107 9.50 -2.62 6.97
C GLY A 107 10.54 -1.54 7.28
N GLY A 108 10.15 -0.26 7.33
CA GLY A 108 11.05 0.87 7.65
C GLY A 108 12.08 1.22 6.56
N TRP A 109 11.89 0.74 5.33
CA TRP A 109 12.88 0.85 4.25
C TRP A 109 12.47 1.81 3.12
N ASN A 110 11.23 2.30 3.11
CA ASN A 110 10.68 3.13 2.04
C ASN A 110 9.92 4.33 2.59
N GLU A 111 10.36 5.53 2.22
CA GLU A 111 9.81 6.80 2.72
C GLU A 111 8.31 7.00 2.43
N GLN A 112 7.79 6.39 1.36
CA GLN A 112 6.39 6.55 0.95
C GLN A 112 5.47 5.81 1.91
N TYR A 113 5.80 4.58 2.27
CA TYR A 113 5.04 3.82 3.26
C TYR A 113 5.11 4.48 4.64
N GLU A 114 6.26 5.04 5.01
CA GLU A 114 6.40 5.78 6.27
C GLU A 114 5.59 7.08 6.27
N ALA A 115 5.51 7.79 5.15
CA ALA A 115 4.64 8.95 5.01
C ALA A 115 3.15 8.58 5.17
N ILE A 116 2.74 7.45 4.59
CA ILE A 116 1.37 6.93 4.71
C ILE A 116 1.07 6.55 6.16
N ALA A 117 1.98 5.82 6.81
CA ALA A 117 1.86 5.48 8.22
C ALA A 117 1.73 6.73 9.09
N ALA A 118 2.55 7.77 8.84
CA ALA A 118 2.49 9.02 9.58
C ALA A 118 1.14 9.75 9.47
N VAL A 119 0.48 9.70 8.30
CA VAL A 119 -0.89 10.22 8.15
C VAL A 119 -1.85 9.38 8.98
N LEU A 120 -1.81 8.06 8.85
CA LEU A 120 -2.74 7.16 9.55
C LEU A 120 -2.62 7.27 11.08
N ILE A 121 -1.41 7.46 11.61
CA ILE A 121 -1.18 7.70 13.06
C ILE A 121 -1.91 8.96 13.54
N ARG A 122 -1.89 10.04 12.75
CA ARG A 122 -2.63 11.27 13.09
C ARG A 122 -4.15 11.05 13.12
N HIS A 123 -4.64 10.00 12.45
CA HIS A 123 -6.03 9.57 12.45
C HIS A 123 -6.30 8.39 13.42
N GLY A 124 -5.40 8.14 14.36
CA GLY A 124 -5.62 7.19 15.45
C GLY A 124 -5.13 5.76 15.19
N ALA A 125 -4.41 5.51 14.11
CA ALA A 125 -3.78 4.22 13.89
C ALA A 125 -2.56 4.02 14.82
N ALA A 126 -2.33 2.77 15.22
CA ALA A 126 -1.05 2.32 15.76
C ALA A 126 -0.10 2.00 14.60
N HIS A 127 1.20 2.22 14.79
CA HIS A 127 2.23 1.87 13.81
C HIS A 127 3.34 1.05 14.46
N ARG A 128 3.80 0.01 13.77
CA ARG A 128 4.99 -0.76 14.11
C ARG A 128 5.86 -0.93 12.87
N ILE A 129 7.15 -0.72 13.08
CA ILE A 129 8.18 -0.98 12.07
C ILE A 129 8.77 -2.36 12.37
N LEU A 130 8.91 -3.18 11.34
CA LEU A 130 9.49 -4.52 11.34
C LEU A 130 10.79 -4.47 10.51
N PRO A 131 11.93 -4.06 11.11
CA PRO A 131 13.15 -3.79 10.36
C PRO A 131 13.69 -5.04 9.66
N GLY A 132 14.21 -4.84 8.44
CA GLY A 132 14.82 -5.93 7.66
C GLY A 132 13.84 -6.81 6.89
N SER A 133 12.52 -6.58 7.03
CA SER A 133 11.51 -7.36 6.31
C SER A 133 11.26 -6.92 4.87
N GLY A 134 11.79 -5.74 4.45
CA GLY A 134 11.48 -5.18 3.14
C GLY A 134 9.96 -5.13 2.91
N HIS A 135 9.52 -5.54 1.72
CA HIS A 135 8.09 -5.68 1.37
C HIS A 135 7.34 -6.82 2.08
N ARG A 136 8.02 -7.64 2.87
CA ARG A 136 7.48 -8.87 3.46
C ARG A 136 7.43 -8.79 4.98
N ALA A 137 6.81 -7.73 5.49
CA ALA A 137 6.53 -7.51 6.92
C ALA A 137 5.86 -8.74 7.59
N GLN A 138 5.03 -9.48 6.85
CA GLN A 138 4.38 -10.71 7.32
C GLN A 138 5.33 -11.89 7.60
N ASP A 139 6.55 -11.84 7.07
CA ASP A 139 7.54 -12.89 7.31
C ASP A 139 8.39 -12.60 8.58
N ALA A 140 8.17 -11.46 9.25
CA ALA A 140 8.88 -11.13 10.49
C ALA A 140 8.49 -12.08 11.63
N PRO A 141 9.45 -12.56 12.46
CA PRO A 141 9.17 -13.48 13.56
C PRO A 141 8.11 -12.98 14.56
N GLU A 142 8.04 -11.67 14.78
CA GLU A 142 7.12 -11.03 15.71
C GLU A 142 5.74 -10.71 15.11
N PHE A 143 5.54 -10.93 13.81
CA PHE A 143 4.32 -10.51 13.10
C PHE A 143 3.03 -11.08 13.72
N GLU A 144 2.99 -12.39 13.96
CA GLU A 144 1.82 -13.04 14.55
C GLU A 144 1.53 -12.55 15.97
N ALA A 145 2.59 -12.37 16.77
CA ALA A 145 2.47 -11.88 18.14
C ALA A 145 1.92 -10.44 18.19
N LEU A 146 2.32 -9.59 17.25
CA LEU A 146 1.80 -8.23 17.13
C LEU A 146 0.32 -8.19 16.78
N ILE A 147 -0.13 -9.06 15.86
CA ILE A 147 -1.54 -9.16 15.50
C ILE A 147 -2.35 -9.65 16.70
N ALA A 148 -1.92 -10.73 17.35
CA ALA A 148 -2.62 -11.28 18.51
C ALA A 148 -2.74 -10.25 19.66
N ALA A 149 -1.69 -9.47 19.90
CA ALA A 149 -1.72 -8.40 20.90
C ALA A 149 -2.73 -7.30 20.52
N PHE A 150 -2.77 -6.91 19.24
CA PHE A 150 -3.71 -5.89 18.75
C PHE A 150 -5.17 -6.34 18.78
N GLU A 151 -5.43 -7.64 18.55
CA GLU A 151 -6.76 -8.23 18.68
C GLU A 151 -7.27 -8.19 20.13
N GLN A 152 -6.37 -8.38 21.09
CA GLN A 152 -6.67 -8.34 22.51
C GLN A 152 -6.76 -6.92 23.07
N ASP A 153 -6.16 -5.94 22.38
CA ASP A 153 -6.21 -4.54 22.81
C ASP A 153 -7.66 -4.03 22.77
N THR A 154 -8.13 -3.53 23.91
CA THR A 154 -9.48 -2.99 24.01
C THR A 154 -9.40 -1.52 23.60
N PRO A 155 -10.00 -1.11 22.47
CA PRO A 155 -9.92 0.28 22.05
C PRO A 155 -10.49 1.17 23.15
N ALA A 156 -9.72 2.17 23.57
CA ALA A 156 -10.21 3.20 24.47
C ALA A 156 -11.49 3.79 23.85
N ARG A 157 -12.64 3.67 24.54
CA ARG A 157 -13.92 4.17 24.03
C ARG A 157 -13.75 5.63 23.63
N GLY A 158 -13.72 5.88 22.32
CA GLY A 158 -13.80 7.21 21.75
C GLY A 158 -15.08 7.85 22.27
N ARG A 159 -14.92 8.89 23.09
CA ARG A 159 -16.03 9.67 23.63
C ARG A 159 -16.75 10.31 22.44
N ILE A 160 -17.87 9.72 22.03
CA ILE A 160 -18.79 10.35 21.08
C ILE A 160 -19.16 11.68 21.73
N ARG A 161 -18.61 12.79 21.21
CA ARG A 161 -19.08 14.12 21.58
C ARG A 161 -20.49 14.24 21.00
N GLY A 162 -21.48 14.12 21.89
CA GLY A 162 -22.87 14.40 21.57
C GLY A 162 -22.99 15.81 21.02
N ARG A 163 -23.78 15.92 19.95
CA ARG A 163 -24.40 17.18 19.56
C ARG A 163 -25.54 17.50 20.52
#